data_AF-A0A927F5H7-F1
#
_entry.id   AF-A0A927F5H7-F1
#
_cell.length_a   1.000
_cell.length_b   1.000
_cell.length_c   1.000
_cell.angle_alpha   90.00
_cell.angle_beta   90.00
_cell.angle_gamma   90.00
#
_symmetry.space_group_name_H-M   'P 1'
#
loop_
_entity.id
_entity.type
_entity.pdbx_description
1 polymer ?
#
loop_
_entity_poly.entity_id
_entity_poly.type
_entity_poly.pdbx_seq_one_letter_code
_entity_poly.pdbx_strand_id
1 'polypeptide(L)'
;MDWLFDNLGKFAPVVIFLLYMISSLKGKGPEEEEENDPAAAERARKIQEEIRRKILERQRESAEPTGQRPGTLIFDEPQPPAEEPEEEEIVRRPARPPRKPEPVVEEVAEVSHGRVDPFEERRREIEAKLEEAKKAHRMAKEKAGSMAKGKPLVPLSVSSVSEGQIRQRLKKSLSDRDSLKTAIVLREVLDVPVSMR
;
A
#
# COMPACT_ATOMS: atom_id res chain seq x y z
N MET A 1 26.19 21.66 7.08
CA MET A 1 24.96 20.92 6.74
C MET A 1 23.70 21.78 6.95
N ASP A 2 23.84 22.95 7.58
CA ASP A 2 22.72 23.80 8.04
C ASP A 2 22.03 24.61 6.92
N TRP A 3 22.72 24.82 5.79
CA TRP A 3 22.14 25.35 4.54
C TRP A 3 20.82 24.66 4.19
N LEU A 4 20.78 23.33 4.32
CA LEU A 4 19.68 22.51 3.81
C LEU A 4 18.41 22.73 4.63
N PHE A 5 18.57 22.93 5.94
CA PHE A 5 17.49 23.23 6.86
C PHE A 5 16.96 24.66 6.69
N ASP A 6 17.84 25.64 6.45
CA ASP A 6 17.44 27.04 6.19
C ASP A 6 16.61 27.23 4.93
N ASN A 7 16.77 26.36 3.93
CA ASN A 7 16.02 26.42 2.69
C ASN A 7 14.92 25.34 2.59
N LEU A 8 14.79 24.45 3.59
CA LEU A 8 13.83 23.35 3.57
C LEU A 8 12.38 23.86 3.44
N GLY A 9 12.06 24.99 4.09
CA GLY A 9 10.76 25.65 3.93
C GLY A 9 10.47 26.14 2.51
N LYS A 10 11.51 26.53 1.74
CA LYS A 10 11.37 26.93 0.32
C LYS A 10 11.24 25.71 -0.61
N PHE A 11 11.82 24.57 -0.22
CA PHE A 11 11.72 23.33 -0.97
C PHE A 11 10.45 22.52 -0.65
N ALA A 12 9.80 22.74 0.49
CA ALA A 12 8.56 22.07 0.87
C ALA A 12 7.47 22.10 -0.23
N PRO A 13 7.11 23.26 -0.84
CA PRO A 13 6.12 23.28 -1.93
C PRO A 13 6.60 22.53 -3.18
N VAL A 14 7.90 22.52 -3.46
CA VAL A 14 8.49 21.78 -4.60
C VAL A 14 8.42 20.27 -4.36
N VAL A 15 8.69 19.82 -3.13
CA VAL A 15 8.61 18.42 -2.72
C VAL A 15 7.15 17.93 -2.73
N ILE A 16 6.21 18.75 -2.23
CA ILE A 16 4.77 18.44 -2.28
C ILE A 16 4.29 18.38 -3.74
N PHE A 17 4.72 19.31 -4.59
CA PHE A 17 4.41 19.29 -6.02
C PHE A 17 4.97 18.06 -6.72
N LEU A 18 6.22 17.66 -6.40
CA LEU A 18 6.83 16.43 -6.91
C LEU A 18 6.08 15.18 -6.44
N LEU A 19 5.72 15.11 -5.15
CA LEU A 19 4.91 14.02 -4.60
C LEU A 19 3.54 13.95 -5.26
N TYR A 20 2.88 15.09 -5.46
CA TYR A 20 1.60 15.17 -6.16
C TYR A 20 1.71 14.75 -7.62
N MET A 21 2.76 15.19 -8.34
CA MET A 21 3.05 14.75 -9.70
C MET A 21 3.33 13.25 -9.76
N ILE A 22 4.16 12.71 -8.87
CA ILE A 22 4.44 11.27 -8.82
C ILE A 22 3.16 10.49 -8.48
N SER A 23 2.34 10.99 -7.55
CA SER A 23 1.03 10.40 -7.20
C SER A 23 0.03 10.52 -8.34
N SER A 24 0.08 11.57 -9.16
CA SER A 24 -0.79 11.76 -10.33
C SER A 24 -0.35 10.86 -11.50
N LEU A 25 0.96 10.76 -11.75
CA LEU A 25 1.52 9.81 -12.73
C LEU A 25 1.33 8.34 -12.32
N LYS A 26 1.25 8.07 -11.01
CA LYS A 26 1.00 6.74 -10.44
C LYS A 26 -0.48 6.51 -10.08
N GLY A 27 -1.31 7.53 -10.25
CA GLY A 27 -2.70 7.64 -9.79
C GLY A 27 -3.76 7.33 -10.85
N LYS A 28 -3.40 6.52 -11.85
CA LYS A 28 -4.36 5.59 -12.46
C LYS A 28 -4.00 4.19 -12.01
N GLY A 29 -4.03 3.99 -10.69
CA GLY A 29 -4.23 2.68 -10.10
C GLY A 29 -5.71 2.30 -10.24
N PRO A 30 -6.05 1.00 -10.20
CA PRO A 30 -7.33 0.42 -10.64
C PRO A 30 -8.54 0.75 -9.74
N GLU A 31 -8.55 1.89 -9.05
CA GLU A 31 -9.69 2.30 -8.21
C GLU A 31 -10.73 3.13 -8.99
N GLU A 32 -10.35 3.86 -10.04
CA GLU A 32 -11.32 4.65 -10.85
C GLU A 32 -11.79 3.95 -12.14
N GLU A 33 -11.14 2.88 -12.59
CA GLU A 33 -11.65 2.06 -13.71
C GLU A 33 -12.63 0.96 -13.25
N GLU A 34 -12.70 0.64 -11.96
CA GLU A 34 -13.71 -0.28 -11.41
C GLU A 34 -15.10 0.36 -11.20
N GLU A 35 -15.20 1.71 -11.23
CA GLU A 35 -16.46 2.40 -10.99
C GLU A 35 -17.45 2.33 -12.18
N ASN A 36 -17.00 1.86 -13.34
CA ASN A 36 -17.81 1.76 -14.57
C ASN A 36 -18.00 0.33 -15.12
N ASP A 37 -17.54 -0.70 -14.42
CA ASP A 37 -17.87 -2.09 -14.78
C ASP A 37 -19.09 -2.55 -13.95
N PRO A 38 -20.30 -2.67 -14.54
CA PRO A 38 -21.49 -3.11 -13.80
C PRO A 38 -21.29 -4.48 -13.14
N ALA A 39 -20.40 -5.31 -13.68
CA ALA A 39 -20.05 -6.61 -13.11
C ALA A 39 -19.17 -6.51 -11.84
N ALA A 40 -18.42 -5.42 -11.66
CA ALA A 40 -17.66 -5.17 -10.42
C ALA A 40 -18.59 -4.70 -9.29
N ALA A 41 -19.57 -3.85 -9.61
CA ALA A 41 -20.57 -3.39 -8.65
C ALA A 41 -21.44 -4.53 -8.10
N GLU A 42 -21.83 -5.50 -8.96
CA GLU A 42 -22.56 -6.70 -8.53
C GLU A 42 -21.73 -7.61 -7.62
N ARG A 43 -20.44 -7.79 -7.96
CA ARG A 43 -19.49 -8.54 -7.11
C ARG A 43 -19.30 -7.87 -5.76
N ALA A 44 -19.15 -6.54 -5.72
CA ALA A 44 -19.03 -5.78 -4.48
C ALA A 44 -20.28 -5.91 -3.59
N ARG A 45 -21.49 -5.84 -4.18
CA ARG A 45 -22.76 -6.05 -3.44
C ARG A 45 -22.84 -7.46 -2.85
N LYS A 46 -22.48 -8.49 -3.62
CA LYS A 46 -22.44 -9.88 -3.14
C LYS A 46 -21.45 -10.05 -1.99
N ILE A 47 -20.26 -9.45 -2.09
CA ILE A 47 -19.24 -9.48 -1.03
C ILE A 47 -19.75 -8.78 0.23
N GLN A 48 -20.40 -7.62 0.10
CA GLN A 48 -20.97 -6.90 1.25
C GLN A 48 -22.09 -7.71 1.95
N GLU A 49 -22.95 -8.39 1.19
CA GLU A 49 -23.97 -9.27 1.74
C GLU A 49 -23.37 -10.50 2.45
N GLU A 50 -22.34 -11.12 1.88
CA GLU A 50 -21.60 -12.21 2.50
C GLU A 50 -20.91 -11.78 3.80
N ILE A 51 -20.27 -10.60 3.81
CA ILE A 51 -19.66 -10.02 5.01
C ILE A 51 -20.73 -9.77 6.08
N ARG A 52 -21.87 -9.17 5.70
CA ARG A 52 -22.98 -8.90 6.61
C ARG A 52 -23.53 -10.19 7.23
N ARG A 53 -23.67 -11.25 6.42
CA ARG A 53 -24.09 -12.57 6.90
C ARG A 53 -23.05 -13.18 7.85
N LYS A 54 -21.76 -13.09 7.52
CA LYS A 54 -20.65 -13.61 8.34
C LYS A 54 -20.52 -12.89 9.68
N ILE A 55 -20.76 -11.57 9.72
CA ILE A 55 -20.76 -10.79 10.96
C ILE A 55 -21.94 -11.18 11.85
N LEU A 56 -23.13 -11.36 11.27
CA LEU A 56 -24.30 -11.83 12.01
C LEU A 56 -24.13 -13.25 12.53
N GLU A 57 -23.49 -14.13 11.76
CA GLU A 57 -23.13 -15.48 12.17
C GLU A 57 -22.14 -15.46 13.34
N ARG A 58 -21.05 -14.68 13.23
CA ARG A 58 -20.09 -14.47 14.32
C ARG A 58 -20.72 -13.83 15.55
N GLN A 59 -21.66 -12.89 15.40
CA GLN A 59 -22.38 -12.31 16.53
C GLN A 59 -23.31 -13.31 17.20
N ARG A 60 -23.96 -14.21 16.43
CA ARG A 60 -24.77 -15.29 16.98
C ARG A 60 -23.92 -16.35 17.69
N GLU A 61 -22.75 -16.68 17.15
CA GLU A 61 -21.78 -17.57 17.81
C GLU A 61 -21.12 -16.91 19.03
N SER A 62 -20.87 -15.59 18.99
CA SER A 62 -20.32 -14.82 20.12
C SER A 62 -21.37 -14.40 21.16
N ALA A 63 -22.64 -14.79 20.98
CA ALA A 63 -23.70 -14.59 21.95
C ALA A 63 -23.79 -15.74 22.98
N GLU A 64 -22.93 -16.76 22.90
CA GLU A 64 -22.62 -17.56 24.10
C GLU A 64 -21.75 -16.72 25.05
N PRO A 65 -22.12 -16.60 26.34
CA PRO A 65 -21.56 -15.59 27.23
C PRO A 65 -20.20 -16.06 27.75
N THR A 66 -19.15 -15.91 26.95
CA THR A 66 -17.78 -15.90 27.48
C THR A 66 -17.19 -14.54 27.21
N GLY A 67 -17.26 -13.69 28.23
CA GLY A 67 -16.81 -12.31 28.17
C GLY A 67 -15.32 -12.21 27.86
N GLN A 68 -14.98 -11.75 26.67
CA GLN A 68 -13.67 -11.18 26.39
C GLN A 68 -13.85 -10.00 25.44
N ARG A 69 -13.85 -8.79 26.01
CA ARG A 69 -13.76 -7.55 25.24
C ARG A 69 -12.37 -7.51 24.58
N PRO A 70 -12.25 -7.25 23.27
CA PRO A 70 -10.95 -6.96 22.68
C PRO A 70 -10.46 -5.62 23.26
N GLY A 71 -9.27 -5.65 23.86
CA GLY A 71 -8.66 -4.51 24.54
C GLY A 71 -8.40 -3.35 23.57
N THR A 72 -8.84 -2.17 23.98
CA THR A 72 -8.41 -0.88 23.45
C THR A 72 -6.89 -0.77 23.65
N LEU A 73 -6.12 -0.71 22.56
CA LEU A 73 -4.69 -0.39 22.62
C LEU A 73 -4.55 1.09 22.95
N ILE A 74 -4.35 1.40 24.23
CA ILE A 74 -3.90 2.72 24.70
C ILE A 74 -2.40 2.80 24.39
N PHE A 75 -2.02 3.79 23.60
CA PHE A 75 -0.64 4.09 23.25
C PHE A 75 -0.04 4.92 24.38
N ASP A 76 0.81 4.33 25.23
CA ASP A 76 1.54 5.04 26.28
C ASP A 76 2.74 5.79 25.66
N GLU A 77 2.78 7.09 25.90
CA GLU A 77 3.86 8.01 25.58
C GLU A 77 5.04 7.82 26.57
N PRO A 78 6.31 7.81 26.13
CA PRO A 78 7.43 7.52 27.02
C PRO A 78 7.80 8.74 27.88
N GLN A 79 7.56 8.66 29.18
CA GLN A 79 8.04 9.62 30.18
C GLN A 79 9.46 9.23 30.67
N PRO A 80 10.40 10.17 30.85
CA PRO A 80 11.79 9.86 31.22
C PRO A 80 11.96 9.44 32.69
N PRO A 81 13.07 8.76 33.05
CA PRO A 81 13.18 7.98 34.28
C PRO A 81 13.53 8.86 35.49
N ALA A 82 12.95 8.51 36.64
CA ALA A 82 13.39 8.95 37.95
C ALA A 82 13.78 7.71 38.79
N GLU A 83 14.88 7.87 39.52
CA GLU A 83 15.66 6.88 40.27
C GLU A 83 14.92 6.26 41.48
N GLU A 84 15.09 4.93 41.66
CA GLU A 84 15.27 4.08 42.87
C GLU A 84 14.50 4.34 44.21
N PRO A 85 14.39 3.40 45.19
CA PRO A 85 15.01 2.06 45.32
C PRO A 85 14.06 0.90 45.75
N GLU A 86 14.69 -0.27 45.87
CA GLU A 86 14.29 -1.61 46.31
C GLU A 86 13.40 -1.75 47.56
N GLU A 87 12.42 -2.66 47.51
CA GLU A 87 12.05 -3.51 48.66
C GLU A 87 11.80 -4.95 48.18
N GLU A 88 12.58 -5.88 48.72
CA GLU A 88 12.45 -7.33 48.56
C GLU A 88 11.19 -7.83 49.29
N GLU A 89 10.22 -8.38 48.56
CA GLU A 89 9.16 -9.20 49.17
C GLU A 89 9.23 -10.63 48.61
N ILE A 90 9.86 -11.52 49.40
CA ILE A 90 9.96 -12.95 49.10
C ILE A 90 8.57 -13.59 49.25
N VAL A 91 7.80 -13.65 48.15
CA VAL A 91 6.55 -14.42 48.11
C VAL A 91 6.87 -15.90 47.96
N ARG A 92 6.66 -16.66 49.04
CA ARG A 92 6.77 -18.12 49.09
C ARG A 92 5.84 -18.79 48.07
N ARG A 93 6.43 -19.51 47.13
CA ARG A 93 5.74 -20.35 46.14
C ARG A 93 5.11 -21.59 46.82
N PRO A 94 3.81 -21.87 46.70
CA PRO A 94 3.25 -23.13 47.19
C PRO A 94 3.74 -24.31 46.33
N ALA A 95 4.00 -25.44 46.99
CA ALA A 95 4.51 -26.66 46.38
C ALA A 95 3.53 -27.22 45.33
N ARG A 96 4.07 -27.52 44.15
CA ARG A 96 3.35 -28.12 43.01
C ARG A 96 3.08 -29.61 43.31
N PRO A 97 1.87 -30.14 43.12
CA PRO A 97 1.62 -31.59 43.26
C PRO A 97 2.30 -32.39 42.14
N PRO A 98 2.64 -33.67 42.37
CA PRO A 98 3.34 -34.50 41.38
C PRO A 98 2.47 -34.75 40.14
N ARG A 99 3.05 -34.51 38.96
CA ARG A 99 2.45 -34.83 37.65
C ARG A 99 2.25 -36.34 37.53
N LYS A 100 1.04 -36.76 37.15
CA LYS A 100 0.76 -38.12 36.67
C LYS A 100 1.53 -38.37 35.37
N PRO A 101 2.01 -39.59 35.11
CA PRO A 101 2.63 -39.93 33.82
C PRO A 101 1.57 -39.81 32.70
N GLU A 102 1.93 -39.08 31.64
CA GLU A 102 1.15 -38.98 30.42
C GLU A 102 1.10 -40.36 29.73
N PRO A 103 -0.05 -40.77 29.15
CA PRO A 103 -0.12 -41.98 28.36
C PRO A 103 0.68 -41.78 27.06
N VAL A 104 1.56 -42.73 26.77
CA VAL A 104 2.22 -42.87 25.47
C VAL A 104 1.12 -43.03 24.42
N VAL A 105 0.92 -41.99 23.61
CA VAL A 105 0.08 -42.07 22.42
C VAL A 105 0.85 -42.88 21.40
N GLU A 106 0.42 -44.12 21.14
CA GLU A 106 0.87 -44.89 19.98
C GLU A 106 0.50 -44.10 18.72
N GLU A 107 1.52 -43.64 17.99
CA GLU A 107 1.36 -43.10 16.64
C GLU A 107 0.86 -44.24 15.73
N VAL A 108 -0.45 -44.31 15.54
CA VAL A 108 -1.04 -45.07 14.44
C VAL A 108 -0.67 -44.32 13.16
N ALA A 109 0.35 -44.83 12.46
CA ALA A 109 0.67 -44.42 11.10
C ALA A 109 -0.47 -44.86 10.16
N GLU A 110 -1.50 -44.03 10.05
CA GLU A 110 -2.49 -44.16 8.98
C GLU A 110 -1.83 -43.78 7.65
N VAL A 111 -1.38 -44.83 6.94
CA VAL A 111 -0.99 -44.75 5.53
C VAL A 111 -2.23 -44.40 4.72
N SER A 112 -2.43 -43.10 4.49
CA SER A 112 -3.47 -42.56 3.64
C SER A 112 -3.06 -42.70 2.16
N HIS A 113 -3.37 -43.87 1.59
CA HIS A 113 -3.27 -44.09 0.17
C HIS A 113 -4.32 -43.26 -0.60
N GLY A 114 -3.87 -42.40 -1.52
CA GLY A 114 -4.65 -42.06 -2.72
C GLY A 114 -5.37 -40.72 -2.77
N ARG A 115 -5.11 -39.77 -1.87
CA ARG A 115 -5.60 -38.39 -2.04
C ARG A 115 -4.45 -37.56 -2.61
N VAL A 116 -4.56 -37.15 -3.87
CA VAL A 116 -3.65 -36.14 -4.45
C VAL A 116 -3.68 -34.96 -3.49
N ASP A 117 -2.54 -34.70 -2.87
CA ASP A 117 -2.45 -33.73 -1.79
C ASP A 117 -2.66 -32.34 -2.41
N PRO A 118 -3.71 -31.58 -2.05
CA PRO A 118 -3.99 -30.26 -2.64
C PRO A 118 -2.84 -29.26 -2.48
N PHE A 119 -1.84 -29.59 -1.65
CA PHE A 119 -0.58 -28.85 -1.52
C PHE A 119 0.39 -29.07 -2.69
N GLU A 120 0.37 -30.22 -3.37
CA GLU A 120 1.24 -30.47 -4.53
C GLU A 120 0.85 -29.62 -5.73
N GLU A 121 -0.45 -29.46 -5.99
CA GLU A 121 -0.95 -28.61 -7.07
C GLU A 121 -0.59 -27.14 -6.82
N ARG A 122 -0.81 -26.64 -5.61
CA ARG A 122 -0.40 -25.28 -5.21
C ARG A 122 1.11 -25.08 -5.34
N ARG A 123 1.91 -26.08 -4.99
CA ARG A 123 3.37 -26.01 -5.10
C ARG A 123 3.80 -25.89 -6.56
N ARG A 124 3.19 -26.66 -7.47
CA ARG A 124 3.45 -26.58 -8.91
C ARG A 124 3.03 -25.23 -9.50
N GLU A 125 1.90 -24.68 -9.08
CA GLU A 125 1.47 -23.35 -9.52
C GLU A 125 2.42 -22.24 -9.06
N ILE A 126 2.88 -22.30 -7.81
CA ILE A 126 3.85 -21.34 -7.26
C ILE A 126 5.18 -21.43 -8.01
N GLU A 127 5.66 -22.65 -8.27
CA GLU A 127 6.90 -22.89 -9.03
C GLU A 127 6.79 -22.36 -10.46
N ALA A 128 5.68 -22.63 -11.14
CA ALA A 128 5.41 -22.10 -12.49
C ALA A 128 5.40 -20.57 -12.53
N LYS A 129 4.74 -19.91 -11.57
CA LYS A 129 4.72 -18.44 -11.46
C LYS A 129 6.11 -17.87 -11.19
N LEU A 130 6.91 -18.55 -10.38
CA LEU A 130 8.27 -18.13 -10.06
C LEU A 130 9.18 -18.24 -11.28
N GLU A 131 9.06 -19.31 -12.07
CA GLU A 131 9.77 -19.44 -13.34
C GLU A 131 9.37 -18.36 -14.36
N GLU A 132 8.08 -18.07 -14.49
CA GLU A 132 7.58 -17.03 -15.38
C GLU A 132 8.12 -15.64 -14.99
N ALA A 133 8.07 -15.31 -13.70
CA ALA A 133 8.63 -14.06 -13.18
C ALA A 133 10.14 -13.95 -13.44
N LYS A 134 10.90 -15.04 -13.28
CA LYS A 134 12.34 -15.08 -13.59
C LYS A 134 12.60 -14.85 -15.09
N LYS A 135 11.81 -15.46 -15.97
CA LYS A 135 11.91 -15.25 -17.43
C LYS A 135 11.59 -13.81 -17.80
N ALA A 136 10.51 -13.25 -17.27
CA ALA A 136 10.14 -11.85 -17.48
C ALA A 136 11.23 -10.88 -17.02
N HIS A 137 11.82 -11.12 -15.84
CA HIS A 137 12.91 -10.32 -15.32
C HIS A 137 14.17 -10.38 -16.21
N ARG A 138 14.54 -11.57 -16.71
CA ARG A 138 15.66 -11.71 -17.65
C ARG A 138 15.42 -10.92 -18.94
N MET A 139 14.24 -11.07 -19.55
CA MET A 139 13.87 -10.34 -20.75
C MET A 139 13.86 -8.82 -20.53
N ALA A 140 13.35 -8.35 -19.38
CA ALA A 140 13.36 -6.93 -19.03
C ALA A 140 14.80 -6.40 -18.86
N LYS A 141 15.67 -7.17 -18.21
CA LYS A 141 17.09 -6.82 -18.04
C LYS A 141 17.84 -6.75 -19.37
N GLU A 142 17.58 -7.69 -20.28
CA GLU A 142 18.16 -7.68 -21.63
C GLU A 142 17.67 -6.47 -22.44
N LYS A 143 16.37 -6.19 -22.41
CA LYS A 143 15.79 -4.98 -23.03
C LYS A 143 16.39 -3.70 -22.46
N ALA A 144 16.49 -3.57 -21.14
CA ALA A 144 17.10 -2.41 -20.49
C ALA A 144 18.59 -2.26 -20.88
N GLY A 145 19.34 -3.36 -20.93
CA GLY A 145 20.74 -3.36 -21.37
C GLY A 145 20.91 -2.96 -22.84
N SER A 146 19.97 -3.36 -23.71
CA SER A 146 19.97 -2.96 -25.12
C SER A 146 19.62 -1.48 -25.31
N MET A 147 18.70 -0.94 -24.50
CA MET A 147 18.32 0.48 -24.53
C MET A 147 19.47 1.37 -24.01
N ALA A 148 20.20 0.92 -22.98
CA ALA A 148 21.34 1.64 -22.44
C ALA A 148 22.54 1.72 -23.42
N LYS A 149 22.71 0.73 -24.30
CA LYS A 149 23.79 0.71 -25.29
C LYS A 149 23.45 1.46 -26.59
N GLY A 150 22.17 1.69 -26.88
CA GLY A 150 21.71 2.19 -28.18
C GLY A 150 21.56 3.71 -28.31
N LYS A 151 21.54 4.47 -27.21
CA LYS A 151 21.39 5.93 -27.27
C LYS A 151 22.29 6.58 -26.22
N PRO A 152 23.30 7.40 -26.60
CA PRO A 152 23.90 8.30 -25.62
C PRO A 152 22.77 9.15 -25.07
N LEU A 153 22.57 9.06 -23.75
CA LEU A 153 21.74 10.00 -23.01
C LEU A 153 22.29 11.39 -23.32
N VAL A 154 21.65 12.10 -24.24
CA VAL A 154 21.85 13.54 -24.38
C VAL A 154 21.63 14.08 -22.98
N PRO A 155 22.63 14.71 -22.35
CA PRO A 155 22.43 15.27 -21.03
C PRO A 155 21.19 16.17 -21.13
N LEU A 156 20.20 15.94 -20.27
CA LEU A 156 19.10 16.87 -20.05
C LEU A 156 19.72 18.15 -19.49
N SER A 157 20.35 18.91 -20.38
CA SER A 157 20.64 20.31 -20.19
C SER A 157 19.25 20.93 -20.10
N VAL A 158 18.91 21.32 -18.87
CA VAL A 158 17.75 22.17 -18.56
C VAL A 158 18.04 23.49 -19.24
N SER A 159 17.83 23.53 -20.55
CA SER A 159 17.91 24.74 -21.34
C SER A 159 16.81 25.63 -20.78
N SER A 160 17.23 26.69 -20.10
CA SER A 160 16.33 27.71 -19.59
C SER A 160 15.47 28.19 -20.75
N VAL A 161 14.20 27.81 -20.74
CA VAL A 161 13.27 28.20 -21.79
C VAL A 161 13.13 29.71 -21.69
N SER A 162 13.63 30.43 -22.70
CA SER A 162 13.55 31.88 -22.70
C SER A 162 12.09 32.33 -22.61
N GLU A 163 11.83 33.38 -21.84
CA GLU A 163 10.48 33.90 -21.60
C GLU A 163 9.73 34.20 -22.92
N GLY A 164 10.45 34.63 -23.96
CA GLY A 164 9.90 34.88 -25.30
C GLY A 164 9.35 33.61 -25.97
N GLN A 165 10.00 32.46 -25.81
CA GLN A 165 9.52 31.19 -26.35
C GLN A 165 8.25 30.71 -25.63
N ILE A 166 8.15 30.95 -24.32
CA ILE A 166 6.96 30.61 -23.53
C ILE A 166 5.77 31.45 -24.01
N ARG A 167 5.95 32.78 -24.16
CA ARG A 167 4.89 33.67 -24.66
C ARG A 167 4.43 33.30 -26.07
N GLN A 168 5.35 32.95 -26.97
CA GLN A 168 4.98 32.49 -28.32
C GLN A 168 4.22 31.16 -28.30
N ARG A 169 4.64 30.20 -27.47
CA ARG A 169 3.94 28.91 -27.33
C ARG A 169 2.56 29.08 -26.71
N LEU A 170 2.41 29.94 -25.70
CA LEU A 170 1.11 30.28 -25.11
C LEU A 170 0.20 30.97 -26.11
N LYS A 171 0.71 31.95 -26.86
CA LYS A 171 -0.09 32.63 -27.90
C LYS A 171 -0.54 31.65 -28.98
N LYS A 172 0.34 30.71 -29.35
CA LYS A 172 0.01 29.65 -30.31
C LYS A 172 -1.00 28.65 -29.72
N SER A 173 -0.86 28.24 -28.46
CA SER A 173 -1.82 27.33 -27.85
C SER A 173 -3.19 28.01 -27.78
N LEU A 174 -3.27 29.22 -27.20
CA LEU A 174 -4.51 29.99 -27.06
C LEU A 174 -5.25 30.33 -28.37
N SER A 175 -4.62 30.12 -29.53
CA SER A 175 -5.30 30.22 -30.83
C SER A 175 -6.23 29.03 -31.14
N ASP A 176 -6.03 27.90 -30.45
CA ASP A 176 -6.87 26.72 -30.53
C ASP A 176 -7.98 26.76 -29.47
N ARG A 177 -9.22 26.58 -29.93
CA ARG A 177 -10.42 26.63 -29.09
C ARG A 177 -10.41 25.55 -28.02
N ASP A 178 -9.85 24.38 -28.31
CA ASP A 178 -9.83 23.29 -27.32
C ASP A 178 -8.81 23.55 -26.22
N SER A 179 -7.63 24.09 -26.58
CA SER A 179 -6.64 24.48 -25.57
C SER A 179 -7.13 25.62 -24.66
N LEU A 180 -7.99 26.49 -25.18
CA LEU A 180 -8.57 27.62 -24.45
C LEU A 180 -9.54 27.11 -23.38
N LYS A 181 -10.36 26.09 -23.72
CA LYS A 181 -11.19 25.39 -22.72
C LYS A 181 -10.32 24.76 -21.64
N THR A 182 -9.26 24.06 -22.03
CA THR A 182 -8.36 23.42 -21.06
C THR A 182 -7.68 24.45 -20.16
N ALA A 183 -7.28 25.61 -20.71
CA ALA A 183 -6.71 26.71 -19.94
C ALA A 183 -7.71 27.33 -18.96
N ILE A 184 -8.99 27.44 -19.34
CA ILE A 184 -10.07 27.90 -18.44
C ILE A 184 -10.27 26.88 -17.31
N VAL A 185 -10.38 25.59 -17.62
CA VAL A 185 -10.52 24.54 -16.59
C VAL A 185 -9.32 24.53 -15.65
N LEU A 186 -8.10 24.58 -16.18
CA LEU A 186 -6.88 24.68 -15.36
C LEU A 186 -6.89 25.92 -14.47
N ARG A 187 -7.39 27.05 -14.99
CA ARG A 187 -7.54 28.26 -14.19
C ARG A 187 -8.60 28.07 -13.09
N GLU A 188 -9.73 27.44 -13.36
CA GLU A 188 -10.75 27.18 -12.33
C GLU A 188 -10.29 26.20 -11.26
N VAL A 189 -9.43 25.24 -11.61
CA VAL A 189 -8.84 24.29 -10.65
C VAL A 189 -7.75 24.94 -9.79
N LEU A 190 -6.97 25.88 -10.37
CA LEU A 190 -5.81 26.48 -9.70
C LEU A 190 -6.07 27.87 -9.09
N ASP A 191 -7.13 28.56 -9.49
CA ASP A 191 -7.51 29.91 -9.05
C ASP A 191 -8.88 29.84 -8.34
N VAL A 192 -9.26 30.91 -7.66
CA VAL A 192 -10.59 31.02 -7.05
C VAL A 192 -11.64 30.94 -8.17
N PRO A 193 -12.61 30.01 -8.08
CA PRO A 193 -13.57 29.76 -9.15
C PRO A 193 -14.31 31.06 -9.49
N VAL A 194 -14.55 31.29 -10.78
CA VAL A 194 -15.13 32.55 -11.28
C VAL A 194 -16.50 32.84 -10.65
N SER A 195 -17.23 31.80 -10.24
CA SER A 195 -18.52 31.91 -9.53
C SER A 195 -18.42 32.50 -8.11
N MET A 196 -17.20 32.60 -7.55
CA MET A 196 -16.95 33.15 -6.21
C MET A 196 -16.39 34.59 -6.25
N ARG A 197 -16.35 35.24 -7.42
CA ARG A 197 -15.86 36.62 -7.59
C ARG A 197 -16.98 37.61 -7.87
#